data_AF-A0A7W0N749-F1
#
_entry.id   AF-A0A7W0N749-F1
#
_cell.length_a   1.000
_cell.length_b   1.000
_cell.length_c   1.000
_cell.angle_alpha   90.00
_cell.angle_beta   90.00
_cell.angle_gamma   90.00
#
_symmetry.space_group_name_H-M   'P 1'
#
loop_
_entity.id
_entity.type
_entity.pdbx_description
1 polymer ?
#
loop_
_entity_poly.entity_id
_entity_poly.type
_entity_poly.pdbx_seq_one_letter_code
_entity_poly.pdbx_strand_id
1 'polypeptide(L)'
;MHNEVPGVVITQEILRRMRMASDKSKEEAREEGIRIARESLTEVQDLINGVQVSAPFGNVKYALQVFDVLEQFKIKKDAASIV
;
A
#
# COMPACT_ATOMS: atom_id res chain seq x y z
N MET A 1 -3.02 -21.39 5.09
CA MET A 1 -1.98 -20.54 5.71
C MET A 1 -2.65 -19.27 6.18
N HIS A 2 -2.85 -19.10 7.49
CA HIS A 2 -3.11 -17.78 8.06
C HIS A 2 -1.74 -17.18 8.35
N ASN A 3 -1.25 -16.33 7.45
CA ASN A 3 0.00 -15.60 7.62
C ASN A 3 -0.25 -14.36 8.48
N GLU A 4 -0.91 -14.54 9.63
CA GLU A 4 -1.18 -13.44 10.55
C GLU A 4 0.09 -13.15 11.34
N VAL A 5 0.47 -11.88 11.34
CA VAL A 5 1.49 -11.39 12.26
C VAL A 5 0.90 -11.54 13.67
N PRO A 6 1.57 -12.24 14.60
CA PRO A 6 1.05 -12.42 15.96
C PRO A 6 0.68 -11.08 16.60
N GLY A 7 -0.55 -10.96 17.09
CA GLY A 7 -1.06 -9.74 17.71
C GLY A 7 -1.65 -8.71 16.74
N VAL A 8 -1.69 -8.99 15.43
CA VAL A 8 -2.38 -8.12 14.45
C VAL A 8 -3.80 -8.62 14.22
N VAL A 9 -4.77 -7.74 14.41
CA VAL A 9 -6.19 -8.00 14.14
C VAL A 9 -6.61 -7.24 12.88
N ILE A 10 -7.13 -7.96 11.89
CA ILE A 10 -7.68 -7.35 10.68
C ILE A 10 -9.16 -7.02 10.93
N THR A 11 -9.58 -5.78 10.66
CA THR A 11 -10.97 -5.37 10.86
C THR A 11 -11.91 -6.09 9.87
N GLN A 12 -13.18 -6.25 10.26
CA GLN A 12 -14.20 -6.85 9.40
C GLN A 12 -14.40 -6.06 8.10
N GLU A 13 -14.25 -4.74 8.16
CA GLU A 13 -14.33 -3.88 6.99
C GLU A 13 -13.24 -4.20 5.97
N ILE A 14 -11.98 -4.30 6.41
CA ILE A 14 -10.84 -4.64 5.55
C ILE A 14 -11.00 -6.03 4.95
N LEU A 15 -11.44 -7.02 5.75
CA LEU A 15 -11.71 -8.37 5.26
C LEU A 15 -12.80 -8.38 4.18
N ARG A 16 -13.88 -7.61 4.37
CA ARG A 16 -14.96 -7.49 3.38
C ARG A 16 -14.47 -6.85 2.09
N ARG A 17 -13.71 -5.75 2.17
CA ARG A 17 -13.14 -5.06 1.00
C ARG A 17 -12.23 -5.99 0.20
N MET A 18 -11.31 -6.68 0.87
CA MET A 18 -10.41 -7.65 0.23
C MET A 18 -11.16 -8.82 -0.42
N ARG A 19 -12.21 -9.35 0.22
CA ARG A 19 -13.06 -10.41 -0.36
C ARG A 19 -13.73 -9.94 -1.64
N MET A 20 -14.41 -8.79 -1.60
CA MET A 20 -15.10 -8.24 -2.78
C MET A 20 -14.16 -7.99 -3.96
N ALA A 21 -12.95 -7.52 -3.71
CA ALA A 21 -11.95 -7.31 -4.75
C ALA A 21 -11.42 -8.65 -5.31
N SER A 22 -11.21 -9.64 -4.44
CA SER A 22 -10.73 -10.97 -4.82
C SER A 22 -11.75 -11.77 -5.63
N ASP A 23 -13.05 -11.57 -5.37
CA ASP A 23 -14.12 -12.19 -6.15
C ASP A 23 -14.19 -11.66 -7.60
N LYS A 24 -13.61 -10.48 -7.86
CA LYS A 24 -13.54 -9.91 -9.22
C LYS A 24 -12.34 -10.43 -10.01
N SER A 25 -11.12 -10.24 -9.48
CA SER A 25 -9.88 -10.68 -10.15
C SER A 25 -8.66 -10.59 -9.22
N LYS A 26 -7.54 -11.20 -9.64
CA LYS A 26 -6.25 -11.08 -8.94
C LYS A 26 -5.70 -9.64 -8.99
N GLU A 27 -5.98 -8.94 -10.08
CA GLU A 27 -5.59 -7.55 -10.30
C GLU A 27 -6.35 -6.64 -9.33
N GLU A 28 -7.67 -6.78 -9.24
CA GLU A 28 -8.52 -6.01 -8.31
C GLU A 28 -8.13 -6.27 -6.85
N ALA A 29 -7.90 -7.53 -6.47
CA ALA A 29 -7.45 -7.89 -5.12
C ALA A 29 -6.15 -7.17 -4.74
N ARG A 30 -5.23 -7.07 -5.70
CA ARG A 30 -3.95 -6.40 -5.52
C ARG A 30 -4.12 -4.89 -5.40
N GLU A 31 -4.90 -4.29 -6.29
CA GLU A 31 -5.17 -2.84 -6.27
C GLU A 31 -5.87 -2.43 -4.97
N GLU A 32 -6.81 -3.23 -4.48
CA GLU A 32 -7.46 -3.01 -3.19
C GLU A 32 -6.46 -3.10 -2.03
N GLY A 33 -5.58 -4.10 -2.03
CA GLY A 33 -4.53 -4.21 -1.02
C GLY A 33 -3.59 -2.99 -1.00
N ILE A 34 -3.21 -2.48 -2.18
CA ILE A 34 -2.40 -1.26 -2.30
C ILE A 34 -3.18 -0.04 -1.80
N ARG A 35 -4.47 0.05 -2.13
CA ARG A 35 -5.36 1.13 -1.67
C ARG A 35 -5.46 1.16 -0.15
N ILE A 36 -5.71 0.02 0.49
CA ILE A 36 -5.77 -0.10 1.95
C ILE A 36 -4.44 0.28 2.60
N ALA A 37 -3.31 -0.17 2.05
CA ALA A 37 -1.99 0.18 2.56
C ALA A 37 -1.70 1.69 2.46
N ARG A 38 -2.12 2.32 1.36
CA ARG A 38 -2.02 3.76 1.14
C ARG A 38 -2.87 4.56 2.14
N GLU A 39 -4.14 4.18 2.31
CA GLU A 39 -5.05 4.78 3.30
C GLU A 39 -4.43 4.70 4.71
N SER A 40 -3.97 3.50 5.10
CA SER A 40 -3.33 3.28 6.40
C SER A 40 -2.10 4.17 6.60
N LEU A 41 -1.24 4.27 5.58
CA LEU A 41 -0.04 5.10 5.65
C LEU A 41 -0.39 6.59 5.75
N THR A 42 -1.34 7.07 4.96
CA THR A 42 -1.80 8.46 4.99
C THR A 42 -2.36 8.85 6.35
N GLU A 43 -3.08 7.95 7.03
CA GLU A 43 -3.66 8.22 8.36
C GLU A 43 -2.59 8.35 9.45
N VAL A 44 -1.47 7.63 9.34
CA VAL A 44 -0.45 7.55 10.41
C VAL A 44 0.83 8.32 10.11
N GLN A 45 1.02 8.84 8.89
CA GLN A 45 2.29 9.44 8.45
C GLN A 45 2.79 10.56 9.36
N ASP A 46 1.89 11.36 9.94
CA ASP A 46 2.24 12.48 10.83
C ASP A 46 2.57 12.03 12.27
N LEU A 47 2.37 10.75 12.58
CA LEU A 47 2.56 10.15 13.90
C LEU A 47 3.79 9.25 13.98
N ILE A 48 4.46 8.98 12.85
CA ILE A 48 5.58 8.03 12.75
C ILE A 48 6.79 8.70 12.11
N ASN A 49 7.99 8.25 12.47
CA ASN A 49 9.23 8.73 11.84
C ASN A 49 9.60 7.98 10.56
N GLY A 50 8.91 6.88 10.27
CA GLY A 50 9.17 6.06 9.09
C GLY A 50 8.28 4.84 9.04
N VAL A 51 8.18 4.25 7.85
CA VAL A 51 7.39 3.06 7.57
C VAL A 51 8.25 2.04 6.83
N GLN A 52 8.04 0.75 7.15
CA GLN A 52 8.58 -0.35 6.37
C GLN A 52 7.45 -1.00 5.57
N VAL A 53 7.61 -1.10 4.25
CA VAL A 53 6.67 -1.82 3.39
C VAL A 53 7.31 -3.13 2.95
N SER A 54 6.66 -4.26 3.25
CA SER A 54 7.15 -5.57 2.82
C SER A 54 6.95 -5.77 1.32
N ALA A 55 7.99 -6.26 0.62
CA ALA A 55 7.93 -6.68 -0.79
C ALA A 55 8.02 -8.22 -0.87
N PRO A 56 6.95 -8.96 -0.54
CA PRO A 56 7.01 -10.42 -0.53
C PRO A 56 7.32 -10.96 -1.93
N PHE A 57 8.17 -12.00 -1.95
CA PHE A 57 8.63 -12.67 -3.17
C PHE A 57 9.30 -11.74 -4.18
N GLY A 58 9.92 -10.65 -3.71
CA GLY A 58 10.63 -9.71 -4.57
C GLY A 58 9.72 -8.82 -5.44
N ASN A 59 8.42 -8.74 -5.15
CA ASN A 59 7.46 -7.91 -5.89
C ASN A 59 7.57 -6.42 -5.52
N VAL A 60 8.76 -5.84 -5.72
CA VAL A 60 9.10 -4.46 -5.32
C VAL A 60 8.19 -3.43 -5.99
N LYS A 61 7.76 -3.68 -7.23
CA LYS A 61 6.86 -2.77 -7.99
C LYS A 61 5.63 -2.36 -7.19
N TYR A 62 4.98 -3.30 -6.50
CA TYR A 62 3.74 -3.02 -5.77
C TYR A 62 4.01 -2.40 -4.40
N ALA A 63 5.11 -2.78 -3.74
CA ALA A 63 5.54 -2.13 -2.51
C ALA A 63 5.83 -0.64 -2.73
N LEU A 64 6.51 -0.29 -3.84
CA LEU A 64 6.81 1.11 -4.16
C LEU A 64 5.56 1.95 -4.39
N GLN A 65 4.50 1.37 -4.97
CA GLN A 65 3.24 2.09 -5.19
C GLN A 65 2.62 2.60 -3.87
N VAL A 66 2.85 1.94 -2.74
CA VAL A 66 2.34 2.39 -1.45
C VAL A 66 2.90 3.78 -1.09
N PHE A 67 4.13 4.10 -1.49
CA PHE A 67 4.76 5.39 -1.18
C PHE A 67 4.25 6.57 -2.02
N ASP A 68 3.46 6.34 -3.07
CA ASP A 68 2.97 7.41 -3.96
C ASP A 68 2.07 8.44 -3.24
N VAL A 69 1.52 8.09 -2.07
CA VAL A 69 0.72 9.01 -1.24
C VAL A 69 1.56 10.00 -0.43
N LEU A 70 2.87 9.76 -0.32
CA LEU A 70 3.78 10.62 0.41
C LEU A 70 4.37 11.68 -0.54
N GLU A 71 4.20 12.96 -0.22
CA GLU A 71 4.66 14.08 -1.06
C GLU A 71 6.15 14.00 -1.41
N GLN A 72 6.98 13.54 -0.47
CA GLN A 72 8.42 13.41 -0.63
C GLN A 72 8.86 12.42 -1.73
N PHE A 73 7.97 11.51 -2.15
CA PHE A 73 8.22 10.55 -3.23
C PHE A 73 7.59 10.96 -4.56
N LYS A 74 6.84 12.08 -4.60
CA LYS A 74 6.35 12.62 -5.87
C LYS A 74 7.52 13.21 -6.64
N ILE A 75 7.79 12.66 -7.82
CA ILE A 75 8.83 13.19 -8.71
C ILE A 75 8.46 14.63 -9.06
N LYS A 76 9.27 15.60 -8.61
CA LYS A 76 9.18 16.98 -9.09
C LYS A 76 9.46 17.00 -10.59
N LYS A 77 8.46 17.35 -11.37
CA LYS A 77 8.51 17.40 -12.85
C LYS A 77 9.27 18.63 -13.37
N ASP A 78 10.16 19.20 -12.57
CA ASP A 78 10.72 20.55 -12.80
C ASP A 78 12.09 20.55 -13.47
N ALA A 79 12.73 19.39 -13.67
CA ALA A 79 14.09 19.32 -14.24
C ALA A 79 14.14 19.01 -15.76
N ALA A 80 12.99 18.77 -16.42
CA ALA A 80 12.95 18.34 -17.82
C ALA A 80 12.63 19.46 -18.84
N SER A 81 12.67 20.73 -18.44
CA SER A 81 12.43 21.87 -19.34
C SER A 81 13.63 22.80 -19.53
N ILE A 82 14.84 22.35 -19.18
CA ILE A 82 16.09 23.08 -19.45
C ILE A 82 17.10 22.10 -20.08
N VAL A 83 16.88 21.74 -21.34
CA VAL A 83 17.95 21.48 -22.33
C VAL A 83 17.42 21.88 -23.69
#